data_AF-A0A938SWM0-F1
#
_entry.id   AF-A0A938SWM0-F1
#
_cell.length_a   1.000
_cell.length_b   1.000
_cell.length_c   1.000
_cell.angle_alpha   90.00
_cell.angle_beta   90.00
_cell.angle_gamma   90.00
#
_symmetry.space_group_name_H-M   'P 1'
#
loop_
_entity.id
_entity.type
_entity.pdbx_description
1 polymer ?
#
loop_
_entity_poly.entity_id
_entity_poly.type
_entity_poly.pdbx_seq_one_letter_code
_entity_poly.pdbx_strand_id
1 'polypeptide(L)'
;MSHPLPALQRRSTARWLLVTAGTFAIAGGLFATIFPMTPADFHVPGSQVGDLSPDSFLSSNACSFCHAAVEPGVEPTMPHDAWKGSLMAQGGRDPLFFAQ
;
A
#
# COMPACT_ATOMS: atom_id res chain seq x y z
N MET A 1 -24.87 -38.53 0.42
CA MET A 1 -26.32 -38.39 0.62
C MET A 1 -26.57 -37.02 1.24
N SER A 2 -26.90 -36.02 0.43
CA SER A 2 -27.16 -34.64 0.88
C SER A 2 -28.66 -34.49 1.17
N HIS A 3 -29.04 -34.46 2.45
CA HIS A 3 -30.43 -34.20 2.84
C HIS A 3 -30.77 -32.72 2.58
N PRO A 4 -31.78 -32.40 1.75
CA PRO A 4 -32.21 -31.03 1.55
C PRO A 4 -32.81 -30.48 2.84
N LEU A 5 -32.40 -29.26 3.22
CA LEU A 5 -32.89 -28.61 4.43
C LEU A 5 -34.40 -28.31 4.33
N PRO A 6 -35.16 -28.45 5.43
CA PRO A 6 -36.60 -28.20 5.45
C PRO A 6 -36.93 -26.72 5.15
N ALA A 7 -38.07 -26.49 4.49
CA ALA A 7 -38.46 -25.16 3.98
C ALA A 7 -38.51 -24.05 5.05
N LEU A 8 -38.83 -24.36 6.31
CA LEU A 8 -38.76 -23.41 7.42
C LEU A 8 -37.32 -22.94 7.70
N GLN A 9 -36.34 -23.83 7.58
CA GLN A 9 -34.91 -23.55 7.81
C GLN A 9 -34.31 -22.73 6.66
N ARG A 10 -34.82 -22.88 5.43
CA ARG A 10 -34.53 -21.99 4.29
C ARG A 10 -35.09 -20.59 4.49
N ARG A 11 -36.28 -20.45 5.06
CA ARG A 11 -36.91 -19.14 5.34
C ARG A 11 -36.20 -18.40 6.48
N SER A 12 -35.76 -19.10 7.53
CA SER A 12 -35.01 -18.49 8.62
C SER A 12 -33.61 -18.05 8.19
N THR A 13 -32.87 -18.88 7.45
CA THR A 13 -31.53 -18.55 6.93
C THR A 13 -31.55 -17.38 5.94
N ALA A 14 -32.51 -17.33 5.02
CA ALA A 14 -32.69 -16.19 4.12
C ALA A 14 -32.99 -14.89 4.90
N ARG A 15 -33.80 -14.97 5.96
CA ARG A 15 -34.10 -13.81 6.81
C ARG A 15 -32.88 -13.31 7.58
N TRP A 16 -32.05 -14.22 8.09
CA TRP A 16 -30.79 -13.87 8.74
C TRP A 16 -29.78 -13.24 7.77
N LEU A 17 -29.65 -13.76 6.55
CA LEU A 17 -28.79 -13.19 5.51
C LEU A 17 -29.22 -11.76 5.10
N LEU A 18 -30.54 -11.52 5.00
CA LEU A 18 -31.06 -10.19 4.69
C LEU A 18 -30.84 -9.21 5.84
N VAL A 19 -31.00 -9.66 7.09
CA VAL A 19 -30.73 -8.84 8.27
C VAL A 19 -29.24 -8.49 8.36
N THR A 20 -28.33 -9.46 8.18
CA THR A 20 -26.89 -9.17 8.22
C THR A 20 -26.48 -8.23 7.11
N ALA A 21 -26.92 -8.47 5.88
CA ALA A 21 -26.65 -7.57 4.74
C ALA A 21 -27.19 -6.15 4.97
N GLY A 22 -28.40 -6.03 5.50
CA GLY A 22 -29.01 -4.74 5.86
C GLY A 22 -28.22 -3.98 6.93
N THR A 23 -27.76 -4.68 7.98
CA THR A 23 -26.94 -4.08 9.04
C THR A 23 -25.59 -3.59 8.49
N PHE A 24 -24.92 -4.36 7.62
CA PHE A 24 -23.67 -3.93 6.98
C PHE A 24 -23.87 -2.71 6.07
N ALA A 25 -24.97 -2.66 5.30
CA ALA A 25 -25.27 -1.53 4.44
C ALA A 25 -25.54 -0.23 5.23
N ILE A 26 -26.32 -0.33 6.31
CA ILE A 26 -26.61 0.82 7.19
C ILE A 26 -25.35 1.30 7.89
N ALA A 27 -24.55 0.38 8.45
CA ALA A 27 -23.31 0.73 9.12
C ALA A 27 -22.30 1.38 8.15
N GLY A 28 -22.15 0.86 6.93
CA GLY A 28 -21.29 1.44 5.89
C GLY A 28 -21.74 2.83 5.45
N GLY A 29 -23.06 3.04 5.26
CA GLY A 29 -23.61 4.34 4.90
C GLY A 29 -23.44 5.41 5.99
N LEU A 30 -23.64 5.05 7.26
CA LEU A 30 -23.41 5.95 8.39
C LEU A 30 -21.93 6.35 8.51
N PHE A 31 -21.00 5.40 8.33
CA PHE A 31 -19.56 5.67 8.41
C PHE A 31 -19.09 6.70 7.37
N ALA A 32 -19.61 6.63 6.15
CA ALA A 32 -19.29 7.59 5.08
C ALA A 32 -19.75 9.03 5.37
N THR A 33 -20.72 9.22 6.26
CA THR A 33 -21.23 10.57 6.60
C THR A 33 -20.46 11.24 7.74
N ILE A 34 -19.72 10.47 8.55
CA ILE A 34 -18.98 10.97 9.70
C ILE A 34 -17.65 11.61 9.28
N PHE A 35 -17.00 11.03 8.26
CA PHE A 35 -15.77 11.54 7.68
C PHE A 35 -15.95 11.68 6.17
N PRO A 36 -16.28 12.88 5.65
CA PRO A 36 -16.38 13.11 4.21
C PRO A 36 -14.98 13.06 3.59
N MET A 37 -14.51 11.85 3.35
CA MET A 37 -13.24 11.57 2.70
C MET A 37 -13.42 11.53 1.19
N THR A 38 -12.48 12.16 0.50
CA THR A 38 -12.35 12.19 -0.95
C THR A 38 -11.08 11.43 -1.36
N PRO A 39 -10.94 11.03 -2.63
CA PRO A 39 -9.68 10.47 -3.11
C PRO A 39 -8.46 11.37 -2.88
N ALA A 40 -8.66 12.70 -2.81
CA ALA A 40 -7.59 13.66 -2.54
C ALA A 40 -7.01 13.53 -1.12
N ASP A 41 -7.82 13.07 -0.15
CA ASP A 41 -7.36 12.88 1.24
C ASP A 41 -6.37 11.69 1.39
N PHE A 42 -6.26 10.85 0.36
CA PHE A 42 -5.28 9.77 0.28
C PHE A 42 -4.02 10.14 -0.52
N HIS A 43 -3.99 11.34 -1.09
CA HIS A 43 -2.84 11.82 -1.82
C HIS A 43 -1.82 12.38 -0.82
N VAL A 44 -0.73 11.64 -0.61
CA VAL A 44 0.34 12.05 0.30
C VAL A 44 1.32 12.96 -0.43
N PRO A 45 2.05 13.83 0.29
CA PRO A 45 3.14 14.60 -0.32
C PRO A 45 4.20 13.68 -0.93
N GLY A 46 4.53 13.88 -2.20
CA GLY A 46 5.52 13.09 -2.93
C GLY A 46 5.03 12.68 -4.31
N SER A 47 5.85 11.91 -5.03
CA SER A 47 5.41 11.23 -6.25
C SER A 47 4.65 9.97 -5.88
N GLN A 48 3.49 9.78 -6.48
CA GLN A 48 2.68 8.58 -6.34
C GLN A 48 3.15 7.47 -7.29
N VAL A 49 2.69 6.25 -7.02
CA VAL A 49 2.89 5.12 -7.93
C VAL A 49 2.24 5.46 -9.28
N GLY A 50 3.06 5.51 -10.33
CA GLY A 50 2.62 5.82 -11.69
C GLY A 50 2.76 7.28 -12.11
N ASP A 51 3.14 8.20 -11.22
CA ASP A 51 3.34 9.62 -11.58
C ASP A 51 4.54 9.85 -12.51
N LEU A 52 5.54 8.96 -12.45
CA LEU A 52 6.79 9.06 -13.19
C LEU A 52 6.92 7.92 -14.20
N SER A 53 7.47 8.23 -15.38
CA SER A 53 7.83 7.21 -16.37
C SER A 53 8.97 6.35 -15.82
N PRO A 54 9.00 5.03 -16.11
CA PRO A 54 10.16 4.18 -15.85
C PRO A 54 11.47 4.76 -16.41
N ASP A 55 11.40 5.49 -17.52
CA ASP A 55 12.58 6.10 -18.17
C ASP A 55 13.11 7.33 -17.42
N SER A 56 12.37 7.86 -16.43
CA SER A 56 12.80 8.97 -15.59
C SER A 56 13.77 8.55 -14.48
N PHE A 57 13.93 7.25 -14.23
CA PHE A 57 14.78 6.74 -13.16
C PHE A 57 16.18 6.41 -13.68
N LEU A 58 17.21 7.00 -13.05
CA LEU A 58 18.60 6.65 -13.29
C LEU A 58 19.02 5.47 -12.43
N SER A 59 19.95 4.65 -12.94
CA SER A 59 20.64 3.66 -12.12
C SER A 59 21.39 4.34 -10.99
N SER A 60 21.37 3.74 -9.78
CA SER A 60 22.17 4.22 -8.64
C SER A 60 23.68 4.30 -8.95
N ASN A 61 24.15 3.51 -9.92
CA ASN A 61 25.54 3.54 -10.36
C ASN A 61 25.92 4.86 -11.06
N ALA A 62 24.96 5.59 -11.63
CA ALA A 62 25.22 6.92 -12.18
C ALA A 62 25.61 7.92 -11.07
N CYS A 63 25.07 7.72 -9.86
CA CYS A 63 25.33 8.58 -8.71
C CYS A 63 26.61 8.18 -7.96
N SER A 64 26.95 6.88 -7.93
CA SER A 64 28.13 6.38 -7.22
C SER A 64 29.44 6.97 -7.77
N PHE A 65 29.48 7.29 -9.07
CA PHE A 65 30.67 7.84 -9.72
C PHE A 65 31.23 9.09 -9.01
N CYS A 66 30.36 9.99 -8.54
CA CYS A 66 30.76 11.16 -7.75
C CYS A 66 30.54 10.96 -6.25
N HIS A 67 29.48 10.25 -5.84
CA HIS A 67 29.04 10.20 -4.44
C HIS A 67 29.58 9.00 -3.64
N ALA A 68 30.43 8.16 -4.24
CA ALA A 68 31.12 7.05 -3.58
C ALA A 68 32.64 7.22 -3.52
N ALA A 69 33.21 8.28 -4.10
CA ALA A 69 34.65 8.51 -4.10
C ALA A 69 35.08 8.99 -2.71
N VAL A 70 35.89 8.22 -2.01
CA VAL A 70 36.45 8.60 -0.72
C VAL A 70 37.56 9.62 -0.95
N GLU A 71 37.38 10.87 -0.52
CA GLU A 71 38.53 11.79 -0.46
C GLU A 71 39.46 11.36 0.68
N PRO A 72 40.79 11.32 0.48
CA PRO A 72 41.73 11.01 1.55
C PRO A 72 41.58 12.00 2.71
N GLY A 73 41.09 11.53 3.85
CA GLY A 73 40.90 12.34 5.06
C GLY A 73 39.47 12.83 5.32
N VAL A 74 38.49 12.49 4.48
CA VAL A 74 37.06 12.72 4.74
C VAL A 74 36.44 11.41 5.28
N GLU A 75 35.59 11.53 6.31
CA GLU A 75 34.92 10.44 7.03
C GLU A 75 34.33 9.34 6.11
N PRO A 76 34.18 8.08 6.59
CA PRO A 76 33.79 6.90 5.78
C PRO A 76 32.37 6.92 5.23
N THR A 77 31.62 8.00 5.43
CA THR A 77 30.18 8.09 5.13
C THR A 77 29.92 9.02 3.96
N MET A 78 30.58 8.77 2.84
CA MET A 78 30.15 9.38 1.58
C MET A 78 28.68 9.00 1.30
N PRO A 79 27.85 9.93 0.80
CA PRO A 79 26.39 9.76 0.80
C PRO A 79 25.92 8.46 0.14
N HIS A 80 26.57 8.03 -0.95
CA HIS A 80 26.22 6.78 -1.61
C HIS A 80 26.46 5.57 -0.70
N ASP A 81 27.57 5.53 0.03
CA ASP A 81 27.96 4.36 0.83
C ASP A 81 27.13 4.20 2.09
N ALA A 82 26.71 5.31 2.71
CA ALA A 82 25.73 5.29 3.79
C ALA A 82 24.31 4.95 3.27
N TRP A 83 23.93 5.48 2.12
CA TRP A 83 22.59 5.29 1.55
C TRP A 83 22.38 3.87 1.01
N LYS A 84 23.35 3.30 0.28
CA LYS A 84 23.17 2.04 -0.46
C LYS A 84 22.83 0.85 0.45
N GLY A 85 23.18 0.89 1.73
CA GLY A 85 22.82 -0.17 2.70
C GLY A 85 21.51 0.09 3.45
N SER A 86 20.90 1.25 3.29
CA SER A 86 19.74 1.68 4.07
C SER A 86 18.42 1.05 3.59
N LEU A 87 17.41 1.09 4.46
CA LEU A 87 16.04 0.70 4.10
C LEU A 87 15.49 1.51 2.91
N MET A 88 15.89 2.78 2.79
CA MET A 88 15.46 3.63 1.68
C MET A 88 15.96 3.12 0.32
N ALA A 89 17.22 2.70 0.23
CA ALA A 89 17.80 2.18 -1.01
C ALA A 89 17.29 0.77 -1.35
N GLN A 90 16.82 0.01 -0.35
CA GLN A 90 16.41 -1.39 -0.51
C GLN A 90 14.91 -1.64 -0.40
N GLY A 91 14.09 -0.61 -0.24
CA GLY A 91 12.64 -0.74 -0.06
C GLY A 91 11.97 -1.55 -1.18
N GLY A 92 12.35 -1.32 -2.44
CA GLY A 92 11.80 -2.05 -3.58
C GLY A 92 12.21 -3.53 -3.69
N ARG A 93 13.09 -4.04 -2.82
CA ARG A 93 13.43 -5.48 -2.76
C ARG A 93 12.46 -6.27 -1.88
N ASP A 94 11.75 -5.60 -0.97
CA ASP A 94 10.73 -6.23 -0.14
C ASP A 94 9.42 -6.34 -0.95
N PRO A 95 8.86 -7.55 -1.15
CA PRO A 95 7.57 -7.71 -1.81
C PRO A 95 6.43 -6.92 -1.13
N LEU A 96 6.53 -6.63 0.17
CA LEU A 96 5.55 -5.81 0.90
C LEU A 96 5.51 -4.37 0.38
N PHE A 97 6.58 -3.86 -0.22
CA PHE A 97 6.60 -2.52 -0.82
C PHE A 97 5.54 -2.37 -1.93
N PHE A 98 5.18 -3.47 -2.59
CA PHE A 98 4.19 -3.50 -3.67
C PHE A 98 2.83 -4.08 -3.27
N ALA A 99 2.66 -4.53 -2.03
CA ALA A 99 1.43 -5.20 -1.56
C ALA A 99 0.30 -4.21 -1.17
N GLN A 100 0.29 -3.03 -1.80
CA GLN A 100 -0.60 -1.89 -1.49
C GLN A 100 -2.04 -2.17 -1.92
#